data_AF-A0A6A6USY9-F1
#
_entry.id   AF-A0A6A6USY9-F1
#
_cell.length_a   1.000
_cell.length_b   1.000
_cell.length_c   1.000
_cell.angle_alpha   90.00
_cell.angle_beta   90.00
_cell.angle_gamma   90.00
#
_symmetry.space_group_name_H-M   'P 1'
#
loop_
_entity.id
_entity.type
_entity.pdbx_description
1 polymer ?
#
loop_
_entity_poly.entity_id
_entity_poly.type
_entity_poly.pdbx_seq_one_letter_code
_entity_poly.pdbx_strand_id
1 'polypeptide(L)'
;MSGPRIQCRYQSTFRRLTRSTAMAGAPSLRSSKVASGPETSHIIFNPPPSTPNVHHTPLKFLPPNDPRRKLYESGPSLYNLPSDINSPIPRRNSQSKVENVATSTVMSTPGTALREVAFSFPAGLAQRVPQNSRLPPPVRKQWSYEKELTQEEVEEVRRLRRDDPDNNSVNHLAYKFGCSDKLVKAIQSAPLRIKAAHIERREAAMNSWGPKKRKAWEDLQRRKELWARDA
;
A
#
# COMPACT_ATOMS: atom_id res chain seq x y z
N MET A 1 -8.72 23.18 62.49
CA MET A 1 -8.31 21.87 61.92
C MET A 1 -7.87 22.13 60.48
N SER A 2 -6.56 22.12 60.20
CA SER A 2 -6.01 22.39 58.87
C SER A 2 -5.95 21.07 58.08
N GLY A 3 -6.75 20.97 57.01
CA GLY A 3 -6.80 19.77 56.16
C GLY A 3 -5.53 19.55 55.33
N PRO A 4 -5.28 18.32 54.84
CA PRO A 4 -4.08 18.00 54.09
C PRO A 4 -4.03 18.81 52.78
N ARG A 5 -2.96 19.60 52.62
CA ARG A 5 -2.74 20.44 51.45
C ARG A 5 -2.41 19.54 50.24
N ILE A 6 -3.37 19.36 49.34
CA ILE A 6 -3.16 18.62 48.09
C ILE A 6 -2.18 19.43 47.22
N GLN A 7 -0.95 18.95 47.12
CA GLN A 7 0.07 19.56 46.29
C GLN A 7 -0.22 19.26 44.80
N CYS A 8 -0.89 20.17 44.10
CA CYS A 8 -1.01 20.10 42.64
C CYS A 8 0.38 20.31 42.02
N ARG A 9 0.96 19.23 41.47
CA ARG A 9 2.29 19.26 40.85
C ARG A 9 2.17 19.78 39.41
N TYR A 10 2.59 21.02 39.17
CA TYR A 10 2.63 21.61 37.83
C TYR A 10 3.72 20.95 36.96
N GLN A 11 3.39 20.70 35.69
CA GLN A 11 4.29 20.16 34.66
C GLN A 11 5.22 21.25 34.06
N SER A 12 5.46 22.34 34.78
CA SER A 12 6.13 23.54 34.26
C SER A 12 7.63 23.36 33.99
N THR A 13 8.24 22.27 34.47
CA THR A 13 9.67 22.04 34.26
C THR A 13 9.92 21.11 33.09
N PHE A 14 10.87 21.50 32.23
CA PHE A 14 11.32 20.74 31.06
C PHE A 14 11.57 19.25 31.38
N ARG A 15 12.21 18.96 32.53
CA ARG A 15 12.49 17.59 32.98
C ARG A 15 11.24 16.73 33.20
N ARG A 16 10.13 17.33 33.62
CA ARG A 16 8.87 16.58 33.82
C ARG A 16 8.21 16.29 32.48
N LEU A 17 8.21 17.27 31.57
CA LEU A 17 7.70 17.12 30.22
C LEU A 17 8.46 16.03 29.45
N THR A 18 9.79 16.03 29.48
CA THR A 18 10.60 15.01 28.80
C THR A 18 10.39 13.62 29.38
N ARG A 19 10.19 13.51 30.70
CA ARG A 19 9.88 12.23 31.34
C ARG A 19 8.47 11.74 31.00
N SER A 20 7.49 12.64 30.85
CA SER A 20 6.13 12.24 30.48
C SER A 20 5.99 11.78 29.03
N THR A 21 6.81 12.31 28.12
CA THR A 21 6.84 11.91 26.71
C THR A 21 7.88 10.82 26.40
N ALA A 22 8.62 10.36 27.41
CA ALA A 22 9.64 9.32 27.23
C ALA A 22 8.99 7.99 26.85
N MET A 23 9.30 7.52 25.64
CA MET A 23 8.91 6.20 25.17
C MET A 23 10.04 5.20 25.44
N ALA A 24 9.67 3.97 25.77
CA ALA A 24 10.66 2.91 25.96
C ALA A 24 11.28 2.49 24.63
N GLY A 25 12.57 2.13 24.63
CA GLY A 25 13.25 1.65 23.43
C GLY A 25 12.67 0.35 22.87
N ALA A 26 12.93 0.11 21.58
CA ALA A 26 12.51 -1.09 20.87
C ALA A 26 13.01 -2.36 21.59
N PRO A 27 12.20 -3.45 21.63
CA PRO A 27 12.55 -4.67 22.36
C PRO A 27 13.85 -5.32 21.87
N SER A 28 14.15 -5.24 20.56
CA SER A 28 15.39 -5.77 19.95
C SER A 28 16.66 -5.05 20.40
N LEU A 29 16.54 -3.85 20.97
CA LEU A 29 17.66 -3.06 21.48
C LEU A 29 17.79 -3.14 23.01
N ARG A 30 16.92 -3.89 23.67
CA ARG A 30 17.02 -4.10 25.11
C ARG A 30 18.14 -5.10 25.36
N SER A 31 19.23 -4.63 25.97
CA SER A 31 20.26 -5.52 26.51
C SER A 31 19.58 -6.47 27.51
N SER A 32 19.44 -7.74 27.12
CA SER A 32 18.97 -8.76 28.03
C SER A 32 20.15 -9.02 28.97
N LYS A 33 20.04 -8.62 30.25
CA LYS A 33 20.92 -9.10 31.32
C LYS A 33 20.61 -10.57 31.65
N VAL A 34 20.36 -11.39 30.64
CA VAL A 34 20.01 -12.80 30.76
C VAL A 34 21.26 -13.58 30.43
N ALA A 35 21.56 -14.62 31.21
CA ALA A 35 22.72 -15.50 31.07
C ALA A 35 22.81 -16.25 29.71
N SER A 36 21.83 -16.07 28.82
CA SER A 36 21.72 -16.71 27.50
C SER A 36 22.00 -15.77 26.32
N GLY A 37 22.55 -14.58 26.56
CA GLY A 37 23.01 -13.70 25.50
C GLY A 37 24.27 -14.25 24.81
N PRO A 38 24.56 -13.89 23.55
CA PRO A 38 25.80 -14.30 22.89
C PRO A 38 27.03 -13.75 23.63
N GLU A 39 28.06 -14.58 23.73
CA GLU A 39 29.29 -14.28 24.48
C GLU A 39 30.09 -13.12 23.88
N THR A 40 29.93 -12.88 22.56
CA THR A 40 30.66 -11.84 21.81
C THR A 40 29.73 -10.85 21.11
N SER A 41 30.29 -9.72 20.67
CA SER A 41 29.63 -8.77 19.78
C SER A 41 29.13 -9.46 18.51
N HIS A 42 27.87 -9.26 18.16
CA HIS A 42 27.23 -9.84 16.98
C HIS A 42 26.29 -8.81 16.33
N ILE A 43 25.98 -9.01 15.04
CA ILE A 43 25.10 -8.14 14.28
C ILE A 43 23.66 -8.67 14.40
N ILE A 44 22.74 -7.82 14.85
CA ILE A 44 21.31 -8.14 14.93
C ILE A 44 20.62 -7.59 13.68
N PHE A 45 19.85 -8.45 13.01
CA PHE A 45 18.97 -8.00 11.94
C PHE A 45 17.64 -7.50 12.51
N ASN A 46 17.44 -6.18 12.49
CA ASN A 46 16.28 -5.50 13.07
C ASN A 46 15.55 -4.67 12.01
N PRO A 47 14.72 -5.28 11.16
CA PRO A 47 13.93 -4.53 10.18
C PRO A 47 13.00 -3.54 10.88
N PRO A 48 12.98 -2.27 10.47
CA PRO A 48 12.05 -1.31 11.04
C PRO A 48 10.62 -1.59 10.53
N PRO A 49 9.59 -1.43 11.38
CA PRO A 49 8.19 -1.49 10.97
C PRO A 49 7.74 -0.16 10.35
N SER A 50 8.50 0.34 9.36
CA SER A 50 8.25 1.62 8.70
C SER A 50 8.20 1.46 7.19
N THR A 51 7.56 2.40 6.50
CA THR A 51 7.63 2.49 5.04
C THR A 51 9.07 2.68 4.59
N PRO A 52 9.47 2.03 3.48
CA PRO A 52 10.81 2.17 2.97
C PRO A 52 11.02 3.54 2.31
N ASN A 53 12.28 3.96 2.28
CA ASN A 53 12.71 5.10 1.47
C ASN A 53 12.87 4.68 0.00
N VAL A 54 12.67 5.61 -0.93
CA VAL A 54 12.91 5.50 -2.39
C VAL A 54 14.28 4.90 -2.72
N HIS A 55 15.31 5.18 -1.91
CA HIS A 55 16.65 4.61 -2.10
C HIS A 55 16.76 3.10 -1.82
N HIS A 56 15.76 2.49 -1.21
CA HIS A 56 15.66 1.03 -1.09
C HIS A 56 15.11 0.48 -2.41
N THR A 57 15.99 0.44 -3.42
CA THR A 57 15.65 -0.01 -4.76
C THR A 57 15.35 -1.51 -4.78
N PRO A 58 14.12 -1.93 -5.15
CA PRO A 58 13.78 -3.34 -5.23
C PRO A 58 14.57 -4.04 -6.35
N LEU A 59 14.74 -5.37 -6.22
CA LEU A 59 15.53 -6.20 -7.13
C LEU A 59 15.16 -6.02 -8.62
N LYS A 60 13.88 -5.77 -8.93
CA LYS A 60 13.37 -5.59 -10.30
C LYS A 60 13.92 -4.33 -10.99
N PHE A 61 14.35 -3.32 -10.22
CA PHE A 61 14.89 -2.06 -10.73
C PHE A 61 16.42 -2.00 -10.69
N LEU A 62 17.09 -3.04 -10.17
CA LEU A 62 18.54 -3.13 -10.22
C LEU A 62 19.02 -3.58 -11.60
N PRO A 63 20.09 -2.97 -12.15
CA PRO A 63 20.74 -3.45 -13.36
C PRO A 63 21.20 -4.91 -13.22
N PRO A 64 21.25 -5.70 -14.31
CA PRO A 64 21.56 -7.12 -14.22
C PRO A 64 22.91 -7.44 -13.56
N ASN A 65 23.91 -6.57 -13.77
CA ASN A 65 25.28 -6.72 -13.29
C ASN A 65 25.55 -6.09 -11.91
N ASP A 66 24.53 -5.55 -11.23
CA ASP A 66 24.72 -4.93 -9.90
C ASP A 66 25.04 -6.02 -8.84
N PRO A 67 26.17 -5.93 -8.12
CA PRO A 67 26.56 -6.93 -7.13
C PRO A 67 25.56 -7.04 -5.96
N ARG A 68 24.77 -6.00 -5.70
CA ARG A 68 23.73 -6.01 -4.66
C ARG A 68 22.64 -7.06 -4.94
N ARG A 69 22.47 -7.52 -6.18
CA ARG A 69 21.54 -8.62 -6.49
C ARG A 69 21.90 -9.90 -5.73
N LYS A 70 23.19 -10.19 -5.52
CA LYS A 70 23.66 -11.34 -4.73
C LYS A 70 23.25 -11.24 -3.26
N LEU A 71 23.29 -10.03 -2.69
CA LEU A 71 22.87 -9.78 -1.30
C LEU A 71 21.37 -10.05 -1.10
N TYR A 72 20.55 -9.76 -2.10
CA TYR A 72 19.12 -10.11 -2.08
C TYR A 72 18.85 -11.62 -2.18
N GLU A 73 19.79 -12.39 -2.74
CA GLU A 73 19.69 -13.86 -2.82
C GLU A 73 20.18 -14.55 -1.55
N SER A 74 21.26 -14.04 -0.94
CA SER A 74 21.90 -14.65 0.24
C SER A 74 21.40 -14.11 1.58
N GLY A 75 20.71 -12.97 1.59
CA GLY A 75 20.29 -12.30 2.82
C GLY A 75 19.17 -13.03 3.57
N PRO A 76 19.12 -12.95 4.91
CA PRO A 76 18.02 -13.50 5.69
C PRO A 76 16.72 -12.79 5.32
N SER A 77 15.80 -13.49 4.63
CA SER A 77 14.43 -13.01 4.45
C SER A 77 13.68 -13.20 5.77
N LEU A 78 13.06 -12.12 6.28
CA LEU A 78 12.35 -12.12 7.57
C LEU A 78 11.12 -13.01 7.61
N TYR A 79 10.68 -13.47 6.44
CA TYR A 79 9.45 -14.19 6.26
C TYR A 79 9.66 -15.30 5.22
N ASN A 80 10.46 -16.30 5.59
CA ASN A 80 10.20 -17.64 5.09
C ASN A 80 8.81 -18.05 5.63
N LEU A 81 7.74 -17.68 4.92
CA LEU A 81 6.51 -18.43 5.07
C LEU A 81 6.83 -19.86 4.63
N PRO A 82 6.41 -20.89 5.38
CA PRO A 82 6.47 -22.26 4.88
C PRO A 82 5.78 -22.26 3.52
N SER A 83 6.51 -22.74 2.51
CA SER A 83 6.10 -22.74 1.10
C SER A 83 4.86 -23.60 0.84
N ASP A 84 4.44 -24.37 1.84
CA ASP A 84 3.41 -25.38 1.74
C ASP A 84 2.18 -25.00 2.58
N ILE A 85 1.21 -24.38 1.92
CA ILE A 85 -0.15 -24.19 2.47
C ILE A 85 -0.86 -25.55 2.67
N ASN A 86 -0.32 -26.64 2.10
CA ASN A 86 -0.84 -28.01 2.21
C ASN A 86 -0.06 -28.92 3.18
N SER A 87 0.97 -28.42 3.88
CA SER A 87 1.63 -29.24 4.91
C SER A 87 0.74 -29.27 6.16
N PRO A 88 0.32 -30.47 6.63
CA PRO A 88 -0.44 -30.57 7.86
C PRO A 88 0.40 -29.98 8.99
N ILE A 89 -0.18 -29.01 9.71
CA ILE A 89 0.35 -28.49 10.98
C ILE A 89 0.85 -29.72 11.75
N PRO A 90 2.13 -29.78 12.19
CA PRO A 90 2.56 -30.89 13.01
C PRO A 90 1.71 -30.85 14.28
N ARG A 91 0.71 -31.74 14.35
CA ARG A 91 0.06 -32.06 15.60
C ARG A 91 1.18 -32.57 16.48
N ARG A 92 1.52 -31.77 17.48
CA ARG A 92 2.49 -32.12 18.52
C ARG A 92 1.98 -33.41 19.15
N ASN A 93 2.55 -34.56 18.73
CA ASN A 93 2.21 -35.84 19.34
C ASN A 93 2.55 -35.73 20.81
N SER A 94 1.51 -35.82 21.64
CA SER A 94 1.57 -35.78 23.09
C SER A 94 2.24 -37.05 23.61
N GLN A 95 3.57 -37.14 23.51
CA GLN A 95 4.41 -38.16 24.17
C GLN A 95 5.91 -37.83 24.02
N SER A 96 6.32 -36.63 24.44
CA SER A 96 7.73 -36.41 24.80
C SER A 96 7.80 -35.56 26.05
N LYS A 97 8.34 -36.20 27.09
CA LYS A 97 8.69 -35.74 28.43
C LYS A 97 9.03 -34.25 28.50
N VAL A 98 8.33 -33.56 29.40
CA VAL A 98 8.37 -32.13 29.65
C VAL A 98 9.74 -31.72 30.21
N GLU A 99 10.52 -30.98 29.42
CA GLU A 99 11.50 -30.03 29.93
C GLU A 99 10.99 -28.62 29.65
N ASN A 100 10.80 -27.87 30.73
CA ASN A 100 10.15 -26.56 30.74
C ASN A 100 11.05 -25.49 30.11
N VAL A 101 10.99 -25.35 28.79
CA VAL A 101 11.45 -24.13 28.11
C VAL A 101 10.25 -23.20 27.97
N ALA A 102 10.19 -22.20 28.84
CA ALA A 102 9.20 -21.13 28.79
C ALA A 102 9.47 -20.23 27.56
N THR A 103 9.06 -20.67 26.37
CA THR A 103 8.82 -19.77 25.25
C THR A 103 7.51 -19.03 25.52
N SER A 104 7.60 -17.80 26.04
CA SER A 104 6.47 -16.89 26.17
C SER A 104 6.08 -16.35 24.80
N THR A 105 5.45 -17.20 23.98
CA THR A 105 4.73 -16.69 22.80
C THR A 105 3.46 -16.02 23.31
N VAL A 106 3.51 -14.71 23.46
CA VAL A 106 2.32 -13.88 23.69
C VAL A 106 1.43 -14.06 22.45
N MET A 107 0.41 -14.91 22.56
CA MET A 107 -0.57 -15.13 21.51
C MET A 107 -1.32 -13.82 21.25
N SER A 108 -1.07 -13.20 20.09
CA SER A 108 -1.79 -12.01 19.64
C SER A 108 -3.22 -12.40 19.28
N THR A 109 -4.17 -11.93 20.09
CA THR A 109 -5.61 -12.05 19.83
C THR A 109 -6.03 -11.19 18.63
N PRO A 110 -7.02 -11.62 17.83
CA PRO A 110 -7.59 -10.81 16.75
C PRO A 110 -8.10 -9.46 17.29
N GLY A 111 -7.72 -8.35 16.64
CA GLY A 111 -8.15 -6.99 17.01
C GLY A 111 -7.12 -6.14 17.76
N THR A 112 -5.89 -6.63 17.97
CA THR A 112 -4.79 -5.84 18.57
C THR A 112 -3.88 -5.25 17.50
N ALA A 113 -3.38 -4.02 17.70
CA ALA A 113 -2.51 -3.30 16.76
C ALA A 113 -1.25 -4.10 16.37
N LEU A 114 -0.75 -4.98 17.26
CA LEU A 114 0.36 -5.90 16.98
C LEU A 114 0.04 -6.92 15.87
N ARG A 115 -1.24 -7.29 15.68
CA ARG A 115 -1.67 -8.16 14.59
C ARG A 115 -1.81 -7.41 13.27
N GLU A 116 -2.25 -6.15 13.28
CA GLU A 116 -2.35 -5.34 12.06
C GLU A 116 -0.97 -4.94 11.51
N VAL A 117 0.01 -4.73 12.40
CA VAL A 117 1.41 -4.55 12.01
C VAL A 117 2.00 -5.83 11.40
N ALA A 118 1.49 -7.01 11.76
CA ALA A 118 1.87 -8.27 11.11
C ALA A 118 1.38 -8.38 9.64
N PHE A 119 0.45 -7.53 9.20
CA PHE A 119 -0.05 -7.45 7.82
C PHE A 119 0.40 -6.18 7.06
N SER A 120 1.10 -5.27 7.74
CA SER A 120 1.63 -4.04 7.12
C SER A 120 3.10 -4.24 6.77
N PHE A 121 3.34 -4.74 5.56
CA PHE A 121 4.68 -5.05 5.08
C PHE A 121 5.50 -3.78 4.81
N PRO A 122 6.71 -3.65 5.39
CA PRO A 122 7.66 -2.62 4.95
C PRO A 122 8.19 -3.03 3.56
N ALA A 123 7.80 -2.29 2.53
CA ALA A 123 8.14 -2.58 1.14
C ALA A 123 9.67 -2.52 0.80
N GLY A 124 10.54 -2.15 1.74
CA GLY A 124 11.99 -1.97 1.53
C GLY A 124 12.84 -3.22 1.70
N LEU A 125 12.23 -4.31 2.14
CA LEU A 125 12.84 -5.64 2.24
C LEU A 125 11.89 -6.65 1.63
N ALA A 126 11.39 -6.33 0.43
CA ALA A 126 10.33 -7.07 -0.23
C ALA A 126 10.60 -8.58 -0.16
N GLN A 127 9.70 -9.25 0.54
CA GLN A 127 9.63 -10.69 0.68
C GLN A 127 9.76 -11.32 -0.71
N ARG A 128 10.54 -12.39 -0.86
CA ARG A 128 10.21 -13.39 -1.88
C ARG A 128 8.92 -14.03 -1.40
N VAL A 129 7.79 -13.38 -1.69
CA VAL A 129 6.47 -14.03 -1.75
C VAL A 129 6.73 -15.27 -2.62
N PRO A 130 6.75 -16.50 -2.06
CA PRO A 130 7.02 -17.68 -2.87
C PRO A 130 6.00 -17.70 -3.99
N GLN A 131 6.39 -18.15 -5.19
CA GLN A 131 5.57 -18.04 -6.41
C GLN A 131 4.13 -18.56 -6.21
N ASN A 132 3.95 -19.49 -5.25
CA ASN A 132 2.68 -20.14 -4.91
C ASN A 132 1.92 -19.50 -3.74
N SER A 133 2.39 -18.40 -3.16
CA SER A 133 1.70 -17.73 -2.06
C SER A 133 0.57 -16.83 -2.56
N ARG A 134 -0.52 -16.83 -1.81
CA ARG A 134 -1.73 -16.06 -2.13
C ARG A 134 -1.45 -14.58 -1.91
N LEU A 135 -1.45 -13.80 -3.00
CA LEU A 135 -1.36 -12.34 -2.94
C LEU A 135 -2.61 -11.76 -2.25
N PRO A 136 -2.48 -10.58 -1.60
CA PRO A 136 -3.65 -9.87 -1.12
C PRO A 136 -4.61 -9.58 -2.28
N PRO A 137 -5.92 -9.46 -2.00
CA PRO A 137 -6.90 -9.18 -3.04
C PRO A 137 -6.55 -7.85 -3.73
N PRO A 138 -6.64 -7.78 -5.07
CA PRO A 138 -6.31 -6.57 -5.79
C PRO A 138 -7.32 -5.46 -5.47
N VAL A 139 -6.82 -4.26 -5.14
CA VAL A 139 -7.67 -3.08 -4.86
C VAL A 139 -8.52 -2.71 -6.08
N ARG A 140 -7.97 -2.89 -7.29
CA ARG A 140 -8.66 -2.65 -8.56
C ARG A 140 -8.81 -3.97 -9.30
N LYS A 141 -10.03 -4.28 -9.75
CA LYS A 141 -10.28 -5.38 -10.67
C LYS A 141 -9.49 -5.14 -11.96
N GLN A 142 -8.74 -6.15 -12.41
CA GLN A 142 -8.08 -6.11 -13.71
C GLN A 142 -9.16 -6.30 -14.78
N TRP A 143 -9.24 -5.34 -15.71
CA TRP A 143 -10.16 -5.40 -16.83
C TRP A 143 -9.44 -5.99 -18.04
N SER A 144 -10.00 -7.05 -18.61
CA SER A 144 -9.59 -7.59 -19.91
C SER A 144 -10.75 -7.41 -20.90
N TYR A 145 -10.44 -7.02 -22.12
CA TYR A 145 -11.40 -7.02 -23.22
C TYR A 145 -11.24 -8.32 -23.99
N GLU A 146 -12.36 -8.93 -24.37
CA GLU A 146 -12.39 -10.25 -25.01
C GLU A 146 -11.92 -10.19 -26.46
N LYS A 147 -12.12 -9.05 -27.13
CA LYS A 147 -11.86 -8.89 -28.55
C LYS A 147 -10.75 -7.87 -28.82
N GLU A 148 -9.83 -8.25 -29.70
CA GLU A 148 -8.89 -7.34 -30.35
C GLU A 148 -9.55 -6.77 -31.62
N LEU A 149 -9.52 -5.45 -31.79
CA LEU A 149 -10.16 -4.79 -32.93
C LEU A 149 -9.42 -5.09 -34.22
N THR A 150 -10.14 -5.44 -35.28
CA THR A 150 -9.54 -5.53 -36.63
C THR A 150 -9.38 -4.15 -37.24
N GLN A 151 -8.51 -4.03 -38.25
CA GLN A 151 -8.30 -2.77 -38.96
C GLN A 151 -9.59 -2.23 -39.61
N GLU A 152 -10.44 -3.13 -40.12
CA GLU A 152 -11.74 -2.79 -40.71
C GLU A 152 -12.69 -2.19 -39.66
N GLU A 153 -12.73 -2.75 -38.45
CA GLU A 153 -13.53 -2.23 -37.36
C GLU A 153 -13.05 -0.86 -36.87
N VAL A 154 -11.73 -0.63 -36.88
CA VAL A 154 -11.14 0.69 -36.56
C VAL A 154 -11.60 1.74 -37.57
N GLU A 155 -11.63 1.40 -38.86
CA GLU A 155 -12.10 2.28 -39.91
C GLU A 155 -13.59 2.56 -39.79
N GLU A 156 -14.38 1.54 -39.44
CA GLU A 156 -15.81 1.69 -39.18
C GLU A 156 -16.08 2.59 -37.97
N VAL A 157 -15.34 2.43 -36.87
CA VAL A 157 -15.41 3.32 -35.70
C VAL A 157 -15.08 4.76 -36.10
N ARG A 158 -14.07 4.96 -36.95
CA ARG A 158 -13.67 6.27 -37.43
C ARG A 158 -14.77 6.90 -38.29
N ARG A 159 -15.37 6.13 -39.20
CA ARG A 159 -16.50 6.55 -40.03
C ARG A 159 -17.68 6.98 -39.16
N LEU A 160 -18.17 6.10 -38.30
CA LEU A 160 -19.33 6.34 -37.44
C LEU A 160 -19.19 7.57 -36.52
N ARG A 161 -17.98 7.83 -36.00
CA ARG A 161 -17.71 9.03 -35.17
C ARG A 161 -17.54 10.31 -35.97
N ARG A 162 -17.12 10.23 -37.23
CA ARG A 162 -17.01 11.40 -38.11
C ARG A 162 -18.39 11.87 -38.53
N ASP A 163 -19.25 10.92 -38.86
CA ASP A 163 -20.58 11.19 -39.40
C ASP A 163 -21.49 11.75 -38.29
N ASP A 164 -21.79 10.93 -37.28
CA ASP A 164 -22.75 11.28 -36.21
C ASP A 164 -22.18 11.06 -34.80
N PRO A 165 -21.30 11.95 -34.32
CA PRO A 165 -20.66 11.83 -33.00
C PRO A 165 -21.62 11.91 -31.80
N ASP A 166 -22.83 12.44 -31.99
CA ASP A 166 -23.85 12.59 -30.94
C ASP A 166 -24.58 11.25 -30.67
N ASN A 167 -24.97 10.53 -31.73
CA ASN A 167 -25.59 9.20 -31.60
C ASN A 167 -24.52 8.10 -31.39
N ASN A 168 -23.43 8.16 -32.15
CA ASN A 168 -22.30 7.22 -32.05
C ASN A 168 -21.32 7.67 -30.95
N SER A 169 -21.85 7.74 -29.72
CA SER A 169 -21.08 8.07 -28.54
C SER A 169 -19.97 7.03 -28.28
N VAL A 170 -18.96 7.43 -27.52
CA VAL A 170 -17.82 6.57 -27.19
C VAL A 170 -18.28 5.26 -26.56
N ASN A 171 -19.22 5.35 -25.61
CA ASN A 171 -19.72 4.19 -24.88
C ASN A 171 -20.56 3.27 -25.78
N HIS A 172 -21.33 3.85 -26.72
CA HIS A 172 -22.11 3.06 -27.67
C HIS A 172 -21.20 2.22 -28.58
N LEU A 173 -20.15 2.83 -29.12
CA LEU A 173 -19.19 2.13 -29.99
C LEU A 173 -18.35 1.12 -29.20
N ALA A 174 -17.94 1.48 -27.98
CA ALA A 174 -17.23 0.54 -27.10
C ALA A 174 -18.06 -0.71 -26.82
N TYR A 175 -19.37 -0.56 -26.58
CA TYR A 175 -20.28 -1.69 -26.44
C TYR A 175 -20.46 -2.47 -27.75
N LYS A 176 -20.69 -1.77 -28.87
CA LYS A 176 -20.90 -2.38 -30.19
C LYS A 176 -19.72 -3.25 -30.63
N PHE A 177 -18.50 -2.77 -30.41
CA PHE A 177 -17.27 -3.46 -30.83
C PHE A 177 -16.59 -4.24 -29.70
N GLY A 178 -17.15 -4.27 -28.49
CA GLY A 178 -16.60 -5.00 -27.34
C GLY A 178 -15.23 -4.51 -26.87
N CYS A 179 -14.95 -3.21 -27.01
CA CYS A 179 -13.63 -2.62 -26.77
C CYS A 179 -13.65 -1.52 -25.69
N SER A 180 -12.47 -1.00 -25.33
CA SER A 180 -12.34 0.06 -24.33
C SER A 180 -12.85 1.41 -24.81
N ASP A 181 -13.63 2.12 -24.00
CA ASP A 181 -14.01 3.52 -24.24
C ASP A 181 -12.81 4.43 -24.55
N LYS A 182 -11.67 4.15 -23.90
CA LYS A 182 -10.43 4.91 -24.11
C LYS A 182 -9.84 4.65 -25.49
N LEU A 183 -9.97 3.43 -26.00
CA LEU A 183 -9.48 3.04 -27.32
C LEU A 183 -10.31 3.72 -28.41
N VAL A 184 -11.63 3.75 -28.29
CA VAL A 184 -12.51 4.49 -29.21
C VAL A 184 -12.17 5.99 -29.24
N LYS A 185 -11.91 6.61 -28.07
CA LYS A 185 -11.46 8.00 -27.98
C LYS A 185 -10.10 8.25 -28.64
N ALA A 186 -9.21 7.26 -28.60
CA ALA A 186 -7.89 7.33 -29.21
C ALA A 186 -7.95 7.19 -30.75
N ILE A 187 -8.80 6.30 -31.27
CA ILE A 187 -9.00 6.12 -32.72
C ILE A 187 -9.53 7.39 -33.36
N GLN A 188 -10.63 7.92 -32.82
CA GLN A 188 -11.25 9.12 -33.34
C GLN A 188 -11.80 9.98 -32.22
N SER A 189 -11.15 11.13 -32.02
CA SER A 189 -11.65 12.14 -31.11
C SER A 189 -12.97 12.76 -31.60
N ALA A 190 -13.82 13.21 -30.69
CA ALA A 190 -14.97 14.04 -31.03
C ALA A 190 -14.53 15.33 -31.77
N PRO A 191 -15.36 15.89 -32.66
CA PRO A 191 -15.09 17.20 -33.27
C PRO A 191 -15.05 18.31 -32.22
N LEU A 192 -14.36 19.40 -32.53
CA LEU A 192 -14.13 20.51 -31.59
C LEU A 192 -15.44 21.11 -31.07
N ARG A 193 -16.48 21.23 -31.91
CA ARG A 193 -17.80 21.77 -31.51
C ARG A 193 -18.41 21.04 -30.31
N ILE A 194 -18.33 19.71 -30.29
CA ILE A 194 -18.90 18.88 -29.21
C ILE A 194 -18.04 18.96 -27.96
N LYS A 195 -16.72 19.05 -28.12
CA LYS A 195 -15.81 19.26 -26.99
C LYS A 195 -16.08 20.59 -26.31
N ALA A 196 -16.22 21.67 -27.08
CA ALA A 196 -16.56 23.00 -26.56
C ALA A 196 -17.88 22.97 -25.80
N ALA A 197 -18.96 22.45 -26.41
CA ALA A 197 -20.25 22.33 -25.75
C ALA A 197 -20.21 21.45 -24.47
N HIS A 198 -19.35 20.42 -24.43
CA HIS A 198 -19.15 19.62 -23.23
C HIS A 198 -18.42 20.39 -22.12
N ILE A 199 -17.41 21.19 -22.48
CA ILE A 199 -16.69 22.07 -21.55
C ILE A 199 -17.65 23.11 -20.98
N GLU A 200 -18.42 23.80 -21.83
CA GLU A 200 -19.42 24.80 -21.43
C GLU A 200 -20.46 24.21 -20.47
N ARG A 201 -20.99 23.00 -20.76
CA ARG A 201 -21.92 22.30 -19.87
C ARG A 201 -21.29 22.01 -18.50
N ARG A 202 -20.01 21.62 -18.48
CA ARG A 202 -19.28 21.36 -17.23
C ARG A 202 -19.06 22.66 -16.45
N GLU A 203 -18.71 23.75 -17.12
CA GLU A 203 -18.53 25.07 -16.52
C GLU A 203 -19.83 25.63 -15.96
N ALA A 204 -20.94 25.52 -16.70
CA ALA A 204 -22.27 25.90 -16.21
C ALA A 204 -22.65 25.10 -14.94
N ALA A 205 -22.39 23.79 -14.94
CA ALA A 205 -22.60 22.96 -13.75
C ALA A 205 -21.69 23.38 -12.59
N MET A 206 -20.43 23.74 -12.84
CA MET A 206 -19.51 24.25 -11.81
C MET A 206 -19.93 25.62 -11.28
N ASN A 207 -20.44 26.51 -12.14
CA ASN A 207 -20.95 27.82 -11.77
C ASN A 207 -22.19 27.73 -10.89
N SER A 208 -23.02 26.69 -11.10
CA SER A 208 -24.19 26.41 -10.24
C SER A 208 -23.81 25.97 -8.81
N TRP A 209 -22.54 25.63 -8.54
CA TRP A 209 -22.13 25.19 -7.21
C TRP A 209 -22.04 26.34 -6.22
N GLY A 210 -22.70 26.15 -5.07
CA GLY A 210 -22.56 27.03 -3.91
C GLY A 210 -21.14 27.02 -3.30
N PRO A 211 -20.85 27.97 -2.40
CA PRO A 211 -19.49 28.26 -1.91
C PRO A 211 -18.82 27.06 -1.22
N LYS A 212 -19.57 26.29 -0.42
CA LYS A 212 -19.05 25.11 0.29
C LYS A 212 -18.55 24.02 -0.67
N LYS A 213 -19.31 23.74 -1.74
CA LYS A 213 -18.98 22.72 -2.72
C LYS A 213 -17.79 23.14 -3.58
N ARG A 214 -17.72 24.42 -3.95
CA ARG A 214 -16.58 25.00 -4.66
C ARG A 214 -15.28 24.86 -3.86
N LYS A 215 -15.29 25.30 -2.59
CA LYS A 215 -14.14 25.16 -1.68
C LYS A 215 -13.69 23.70 -1.52
N ALA A 216 -14.63 22.77 -1.33
CA ALA A 216 -14.31 21.34 -1.21
C ALA A 216 -13.69 20.76 -2.50
N TRP A 217 -14.11 21.25 -3.67
CA TRP A 217 -13.53 20.85 -4.96
C TRP A 217 -12.11 21.40 -5.14
N GLU A 218 -11.87 22.67 -4.76
CA GLU A 218 -10.53 23.26 -4.73
C GLU A 218 -9.59 22.51 -3.78
N ASP A 219 -10.07 22.14 -2.58
CA ASP A 219 -9.32 21.30 -1.63
C ASP A 219 -8.98 19.92 -2.22
N LEU A 220 -9.90 19.33 -3.00
CA LEU A 220 -9.64 18.07 -3.71
C LEU A 220 -8.56 18.24 -4.78
N GLN A 221 -8.58 19.32 -5.56
CA GLN A 221 -7.53 19.60 -6.56
C GLN A 221 -6.18 19.79 -5.87
N ARG A 222 -6.11 20.60 -4.81
CA ARG A 222 -4.88 20.79 -4.03
C ARG A 222 -4.33 19.48 -3.47
N ARG A 223 -5.19 18.60 -2.94
CA ARG A 223 -4.76 17.26 -2.47
C ARG A 223 -4.24 16.38 -3.61
N LYS A 224 -4.87 16.44 -4.79
CA LYS A 224 -4.42 15.69 -5.96
C LYS A 224 -3.07 16.17 -6.48
N GLU A 225 -2.85 17.48 -6.49
CA GLU A 225 -1.59 18.11 -6.88
C GLU A 225 -0.46 17.78 -5.90
N LEU A 226 -0.73 17.93 -4.59
CA LEU A 226 0.23 17.57 -3.54
C LEU A 226 0.61 16.09 -3.61
N TRP A 227 -0.37 15.21 -3.83
CA TRP A 227 -0.09 13.79 -4.00
C TRP A 227 0.80 13.52 -5.21
N ALA A 228 0.62 14.22 -6.33
CA ALA A 228 1.48 14.02 -7.50
C ALA A 228 2.92 14.56 -7.30
N ARG A 229 3.12 15.56 -6.43
CA ARG A 229 4.42 16.19 -6.19
C ARG A 229 5.27 15.43 -5.17
N ASP A 230 4.65 14.96 -4.09
CA ASP A 230 5.35 14.37 -2.93
C ASP A 230 5.27 12.82 -2.91
N ALA A 231 4.74 12.19 -3.97
CA ALA A 231 4.71 10.72 -4.15
C ALA A 231 6.01 10.13 -4.70
#